data_AF-A0A9W6VUZ3-F1
#
_entry.id   AF-A0A9W6VUZ3-F1
#
_cell.length_a   1.000
_cell.length_b   1.000
_cell.length_c   1.000
_cell.angle_alpha   90.00
_cell.angle_beta   90.00
_cell.angle_gamma   90.00
#
_symmetry.space_group_name_H-M   'P 1'
#
loop_
_entity.id
_entity.type
_entity.pdbx_description
1 polymer ?
#
loop_
_entity_poly.entity_id
_entity_poly.type
_entity_poly.pdbx_seq_one_letter_code
_entity_poly.pdbx_strand_id
1 'polypeptide(L)'
;MIAGAVALLSALGWSTVGLLFYGGEMTPNLVAELAGVSLEVGIAALIVERLMTRHQRWQWDFAYRAFAKRASEVFVDVMRLLFVRSSDGPLQVNHPRYAYFVRLAHQHLAELRSHIEGSATALDSDTHEKYRRVERRLSWCIAQMQDVPTSPDYQRNLYTLLSETATVIFDLLLQADGKNQAFLVIARSCVSKASSMRREDAKQVGIFLDRSDAQTLMLKELVPERRPISSIVQDVDCDYSIPYFMIDYLLLTREEDAPSS
;
A
#
# COMPACT_ATOMS: atom_id res chain seq x y z
N MET A 1 -10.25 1.95 -27.59
CA MET A 1 -9.63 1.42 -28.82
C MET A 1 -10.63 1.25 -29.95
N ILE A 2 -11.79 0.59 -29.72
CA ILE A 2 -12.77 0.30 -30.79
C ILE A 2 -13.33 1.57 -31.43
N ALA A 3 -13.74 2.57 -30.65
CA ALA A 3 -14.32 3.81 -31.20
C ALA A 3 -13.32 4.63 -32.04
N GLY A 4 -12.08 4.79 -31.57
CA GLY A 4 -11.02 5.48 -32.32
C GLY A 4 -10.60 4.73 -33.60
N ALA A 5 -10.53 3.40 -33.55
CA ALA A 5 -10.24 2.58 -34.72
C ALA A 5 -11.38 2.63 -35.75
N VAL A 6 -12.64 2.58 -35.29
CA VAL A 6 -13.83 2.70 -36.16
C VAL A 6 -13.90 4.07 -36.82
N ALA A 7 -13.62 5.16 -36.09
CA ALA A 7 -13.58 6.51 -36.68
C ALA A 7 -12.48 6.66 -37.74
N LEU A 8 -11.29 6.11 -37.48
CA LEU A 8 -10.16 6.16 -38.42
C LEU A 8 -10.39 5.29 -39.67
N LEU A 9 -10.98 4.11 -39.50
CA LEU A 9 -11.41 3.24 -40.60
C LEU A 9 -12.53 3.88 -41.42
N SER A 10 -13.45 4.59 -40.77
CA SER A 10 -14.52 5.33 -41.44
C SER A 10 -13.95 6.48 -42.27
N ALA A 11 -13.00 7.25 -41.71
CA ALA A 11 -12.33 8.34 -42.42
C ALA A 11 -11.53 7.83 -43.64
N LEU A 12 -10.80 6.72 -43.49
CA LEU A 12 -10.09 6.07 -44.59
C LEU A 12 -11.04 5.53 -45.66
N GLY A 13 -12.18 4.95 -45.24
CA GLY A 13 -13.23 4.47 -46.14
C GLY A 13 -13.86 5.61 -46.95
N TRP A 14 -14.20 6.72 -46.32
CA TRP A 14 -14.73 7.90 -47.02
C TRP A 14 -13.70 8.55 -47.95
N SER A 15 -12.42 8.60 -47.54
CA SER A 15 -11.35 9.13 -48.38
C SER A 15 -11.08 8.26 -49.63
N THR A 16 -11.20 6.94 -49.52
CA THR A 16 -11.05 6.02 -50.67
C THR A 16 -12.27 6.08 -51.61
N VAL A 17 -13.48 6.21 -51.07
CA VAL A 17 -14.70 6.47 -51.85
C VAL A 17 -14.59 7.81 -52.59
N GLY A 18 -14.12 8.88 -51.93
CA GLY A 18 -13.92 10.19 -52.56
C GLY A 18 -12.94 10.17 -53.73
N LEU A 19 -11.86 9.39 -53.62
CA LEU A 19 -10.89 9.16 -54.70
C LEU A 19 -11.49 8.39 -55.90
N LEU A 20 -12.39 7.44 -55.65
CA LEU A 20 -13.07 6.67 -56.70
C LEU A 20 -14.13 7.48 -57.48
N PHE A 21 -14.69 8.53 -56.88
CA PHE A 21 -15.73 9.39 -57.46
C PHE A 21 -15.23 10.76 -57.97
N TYR A 22 -13.93 10.91 -58.18
CA TYR A 22 -13.25 12.18 -58.56
C TYR A 22 -13.65 12.76 -59.94
N GLY A 23 -14.69 12.24 -60.61
CA GLY A 23 -15.16 12.66 -61.94
C GLY A 23 -16.55 13.32 -62.00
N GLY A 24 -17.24 13.53 -60.88
CA GLY A 24 -18.55 14.23 -60.82
C GLY A 24 -18.42 15.65 -60.26
N GLU A 25 -19.01 16.64 -60.91
CA GLU A 25 -18.75 18.08 -60.68
C GLU A 25 -19.11 18.64 -59.27
N MET A 26 -19.74 17.86 -58.38
CA MET A 26 -20.10 18.30 -57.01
C MET A 26 -19.82 17.30 -55.88
N THR A 27 -19.61 16.02 -56.19
CA THR A 27 -19.36 14.96 -55.21
C THR A 27 -18.02 15.02 -54.44
N PRO A 28 -16.89 15.51 -55.00
CA PRO A 28 -15.61 15.47 -54.29
C PRO A 28 -15.54 16.43 -53.09
N ASN A 29 -16.20 17.60 -53.15
CA ASN A 29 -16.17 18.57 -52.05
C ASN A 29 -16.92 18.07 -50.80
N LEU A 30 -18.12 17.50 -50.99
CA LEU A 30 -18.91 16.95 -49.88
C LEU A 30 -18.21 15.76 -49.21
N VAL A 31 -17.57 14.89 -50.00
CA VAL A 31 -16.85 13.73 -49.46
C VAL A 31 -15.55 14.14 -48.77
N ALA A 32 -14.83 15.15 -49.28
CA ALA A 32 -13.65 15.69 -48.64
C ALA A 32 -13.99 16.38 -47.30
N GLU A 33 -15.10 17.10 -47.23
CA GLU A 33 -15.60 17.73 -46.00
C GLU A 33 -16.01 16.68 -44.96
N LEU A 34 -16.72 15.63 -45.38
CA LEU A 34 -17.07 14.48 -44.52
C LEU A 34 -15.84 13.73 -44.01
N ALA A 35 -14.82 13.54 -44.85
CA ALA A 35 -13.56 12.92 -44.46
C ALA A 35 -12.79 13.78 -43.45
N GLY A 36 -12.76 15.11 -43.65
CA GLY A 36 -12.18 16.07 -42.72
C GLY A 36 -12.84 16.03 -41.34
N VAL A 37 -14.17 16.12 -41.29
CA VAL A 37 -14.94 16.05 -40.03
C VAL A 37 -14.74 14.70 -39.34
N SER A 38 -14.74 13.60 -40.09
CA SER A 38 -14.51 12.25 -39.54
C SER A 38 -13.11 12.10 -38.92
N LEU A 39 -12.10 12.69 -39.57
CA LEU A 39 -10.72 12.68 -39.07
C LEU A 39 -10.58 13.52 -37.81
N GLU A 40 -11.19 14.70 -37.75
CA GLU A 40 -11.22 15.55 -36.56
C GLU A 40 -11.90 14.87 -35.37
N VAL A 41 -13.06 14.23 -35.60
CA VAL A 41 -13.76 13.45 -34.58
C VAL A 41 -12.92 12.26 -34.11
N GLY A 42 -12.24 11.57 -35.03
CA GLY A 42 -11.32 10.47 -34.69
C GLY A 42 -10.14 10.92 -33.83
N ILE A 43 -9.52 12.05 -34.16
CA ILE A 43 -8.43 12.64 -33.37
C ILE A 43 -8.94 13.05 -31.99
N ALA A 44 -10.09 13.72 -31.91
CA ALA A 44 -10.69 14.12 -30.64
C ALA A 44 -11.01 12.90 -29.76
N ALA A 45 -11.57 11.84 -30.32
CA ALA A 45 -11.85 10.59 -29.60
C ALA A 45 -10.57 9.93 -29.07
N LEU A 46 -9.48 9.90 -29.85
CA LEU A 46 -8.19 9.37 -29.41
C LEU A 46 -7.56 10.22 -28.30
N ILE A 47 -7.67 11.55 -28.39
CA ILE A 47 -7.18 12.47 -27.35
C ILE A 47 -7.98 12.26 -26.06
N VAL A 48 -9.31 12.21 -26.13
CA VAL A 48 -10.18 11.97 -24.97
C VAL A 48 -9.87 10.60 -24.36
N GLU A 49 -9.74 9.54 -25.16
CA GLU A 49 -9.41 8.21 -24.68
C GLU A 49 -8.03 8.19 -23.98
N ARG A 50 -7.03 8.86 -24.55
CA ARG A 50 -5.69 8.96 -23.97
C ARG A 50 -5.70 9.75 -22.66
N LEU A 51 -6.48 10.83 -22.59
CA LEU A 51 -6.67 11.62 -21.37
C LEU A 51 -7.40 10.82 -20.30
N MET A 52 -8.47 10.10 -20.65
CA MET A 52 -9.19 9.24 -19.72
C MET A 52 -8.31 8.11 -19.19
N THR A 53 -7.56 7.44 -20.06
CA THR A 53 -6.63 6.38 -19.66
C THR A 53 -5.54 6.91 -18.73
N ARG A 54 -5.00 8.10 -19.02
CA ARG A 54 -4.01 8.75 -18.16
C ARG A 54 -4.65 9.12 -16.82
N HIS A 55 -5.83 9.72 -16.82
CA HIS A 55 -6.52 10.12 -15.60
C HIS A 55 -6.85 8.91 -14.71
N GLN A 56 -7.33 7.81 -15.29
CA GLN A 56 -7.59 6.56 -14.58
C GLN A 56 -6.33 5.99 -13.94
N ARG A 57 -5.21 5.93 -14.67
CA ARG A 57 -3.92 5.46 -14.10
C ARG A 57 -3.48 6.32 -12.91
N TRP A 58 -3.61 7.63 -13.03
CA TRP A 58 -3.26 8.54 -11.93
C TRP A 58 -4.17 8.34 -10.70
N GLN A 59 -5.47 8.14 -10.92
CA GLN A 59 -6.40 7.82 -9.83
C GLN A 59 -6.06 6.48 -9.18
N TRP A 60 -5.68 5.48 -9.96
CA TRP A 60 -5.22 4.18 -9.47
C TRP A 60 -3.96 4.34 -8.63
N ASP A 61 -2.91 4.95 -9.17
CA ASP A 61 -1.63 5.12 -8.47
C ASP A 61 -1.81 5.88 -7.15
N PHE A 62 -2.68 6.89 -7.14
CA PHE A 62 -3.03 7.61 -5.92
C PHE A 62 -3.75 6.72 -4.91
N ALA A 63 -4.76 5.95 -5.34
CA ALA A 63 -5.49 5.03 -4.49
C ALA A 63 -4.58 3.91 -3.93
N TYR A 64 -3.69 3.35 -4.75
CA TYR A 64 -2.67 2.37 -4.34
C TYR A 64 -1.77 2.93 -3.25
N ARG A 65 -1.19 4.12 -3.46
CA ARG A 65 -0.30 4.77 -2.49
C ARG A 65 -1.02 5.07 -1.17
N ALA A 66 -2.22 5.62 -1.26
CA ALA A 66 -3.02 5.97 -0.08
C ALA A 66 -3.39 4.72 0.71
N PHE A 67 -3.90 3.69 0.03
CA PHE A 67 -4.23 2.42 0.68
C PHE A 67 -3.01 1.79 1.34
N ALA A 68 -1.89 1.66 0.63
CA ALA A 68 -0.71 1.00 1.14
C ALA A 68 -0.13 1.72 2.38
N LYS A 69 -0.15 3.07 2.38
CA LYS A 69 0.21 3.87 3.55
C LYS A 69 -0.72 3.56 4.73
N ARG A 70 -2.04 3.69 4.55
CA ARG A 70 -3.03 3.45 5.63
C ARG A 70 -3.01 2.01 6.15
N ALA A 71 -2.85 1.04 5.26
CA ALA A 71 -2.70 -0.35 5.64
C ALA A 71 -1.43 -0.58 6.47
N SER A 72 -0.32 0.09 6.12
CA SER A 72 0.92 0.05 6.90
C SER A 72 0.75 0.65 8.30
N GLU A 73 0.01 1.76 8.44
CA GLU A 73 -0.30 2.37 9.75
C GLU A 73 -1.03 1.38 10.65
N VAL A 74 -2.13 0.81 10.17
CA VAL A 74 -2.92 -0.19 10.91
C VAL A 74 -2.10 -1.43 11.21
N PHE A 75 -1.28 -1.89 10.28
CA PHE A 75 -0.41 -3.05 10.46
C PHE A 75 0.61 -2.82 11.59
N VAL A 76 1.27 -1.65 11.61
CA VAL A 76 2.24 -1.29 12.66
C VAL A 76 1.56 -1.20 14.02
N ASP A 77 0.32 -0.73 14.09
CA ASP A 77 -0.47 -0.74 15.33
C ASP A 77 -0.78 -2.15 15.81
N VAL A 78 -1.16 -3.07 14.91
CA VAL A 78 -1.36 -4.49 15.23
C VAL A 78 -0.06 -5.12 15.75
N MET A 79 1.07 -4.85 15.10
CA MET A 79 2.38 -5.31 15.57
C MET A 79 2.78 -4.70 16.91
N ARG A 80 2.39 -3.45 17.18
CA ARG A 80 2.58 -2.81 18.50
C ARG A 80 1.75 -3.49 19.58
N LEU A 81 0.48 -3.80 19.31
CA LEU A 81 -0.38 -4.51 20.25
C LEU A 81 0.19 -5.90 20.57
N LEU A 82 0.66 -6.64 19.57
CA LEU A 82 1.35 -7.91 19.75
C LEU A 82 2.64 -7.78 20.56
N PHE A 83 3.46 -6.78 20.25
CA PHE A 83 4.69 -6.50 20.99
C PHE A 83 4.42 -6.33 22.48
N VAL A 84 3.39 -5.54 22.84
CA VAL A 84 3.01 -5.32 24.24
C VAL A 84 2.56 -6.61 24.92
N ARG A 85 1.88 -7.52 24.19
CA ARG A 85 1.42 -8.82 24.71
C ARG A 85 2.53 -9.89 24.79
N SER A 86 3.66 -9.68 24.13
CA SER A 86 4.66 -10.73 23.89
C SER A 86 5.41 -11.21 25.14
N SER A 87 5.60 -10.34 26.14
CA SER A 87 6.37 -10.64 27.35
C SER A 87 6.03 -9.68 28.50
N ASP A 88 6.36 -10.08 29.73
CA ASP A 88 6.01 -9.32 30.94
C ASP A 88 6.57 -7.89 30.95
N GLY A 89 7.80 -7.70 30.46
CA GLY A 89 8.46 -6.38 30.45
C GLY A 89 7.70 -5.33 29.62
N PRO A 90 7.52 -5.54 28.30
CA PRO A 90 6.69 -4.69 27.46
C PRO A 90 5.27 -4.52 27.99
N LEU A 91 4.65 -5.57 28.52
CA LEU A 91 3.31 -5.50 29.09
C LEU A 91 3.25 -4.53 30.27
N GLN A 92 4.09 -4.69 31.28
CA GLN A 92 4.10 -3.84 32.47
C GLN A 92 4.37 -2.37 32.13
N VAL A 93 5.32 -2.10 31.23
CA VAL A 93 5.67 -0.74 30.81
C VAL A 93 4.54 -0.05 30.04
N ASN A 94 3.78 -0.81 29.24
CA ASN A 94 2.77 -0.25 28.35
C ASN A 94 1.33 -0.44 28.84
N HIS A 95 1.10 -1.18 29.93
CA HIS A 95 -0.23 -1.45 30.48
C HIS A 95 -1.08 -0.18 30.65
N PRO A 96 -0.57 0.94 31.22
CA PRO A 96 -1.37 2.17 31.37
C PRO A 96 -1.81 2.81 30.03
N ARG A 97 -1.14 2.47 28.93
CA ARG A 97 -1.35 3.03 27.59
C ARG A 97 -2.02 2.07 26.63
N TYR A 98 -2.28 0.83 27.04
CA TYR A 98 -2.81 -0.20 26.14
C TYR A 98 -4.13 0.21 25.49
N ALA A 99 -5.08 0.73 26.29
CA ALA A 99 -6.35 1.23 25.78
C ALA A 99 -6.20 2.38 24.76
N TYR A 100 -5.14 3.20 24.89
CA TYR A 100 -4.83 4.22 23.90
C TYR A 100 -4.37 3.59 22.58
N PHE A 101 -3.51 2.57 22.62
CA PHE A 101 -3.06 1.86 21.41
C PHE A 101 -4.20 1.16 20.69
N VAL A 102 -5.11 0.52 21.42
CA VAL A 102 -6.31 -0.11 20.83
C VAL A 102 -7.19 0.93 20.15
N ARG A 103 -7.44 2.07 20.80
CA ARG A 103 -8.22 3.17 20.21
C ARG A 103 -7.55 3.74 18.95
N LEU A 104 -6.24 3.92 18.97
CA LEU A 104 -5.49 4.39 17.80
C LEU A 104 -5.59 3.41 16.63
N ALA A 105 -5.43 2.10 16.90
CA ALA A 105 -5.59 1.05 15.90
C ALA A 105 -6.99 1.07 15.26
N HIS A 106 -8.04 1.26 16.07
CA HIS A 106 -9.41 1.41 15.57
C HIS A 106 -9.61 2.67 14.74
N GLN A 107 -8.99 3.79 15.12
CA GLN A 107 -9.05 5.02 14.35
C GLN A 107 -8.41 4.83 12.96
N HIS A 108 -7.18 4.34 12.89
CA HIS A 108 -6.52 4.08 11.61
C HIS A 108 -7.27 3.03 10.77
N LEU A 109 -7.88 2.02 11.41
CA LEU A 109 -8.73 1.05 10.70
C LEU A 109 -9.98 1.72 10.10
N ALA A 110 -10.61 2.65 10.81
CA ALA A 110 -11.75 3.40 10.29
C ALA A 110 -11.34 4.31 9.12
N GLU A 111 -10.18 4.96 9.20
CA GLU A 111 -9.60 5.75 8.10
C GLU A 111 -9.31 4.87 6.88
N LEU A 112 -8.72 3.69 7.09
CA LEU A 112 -8.49 2.69 6.04
C LEU A 112 -9.80 2.27 5.37
N ARG A 113 -10.85 1.95 6.14
CA ARG A 113 -12.18 1.60 5.61
C ARG A 113 -12.77 2.71 4.76
N SER A 114 -12.74 3.94 5.28
CA SER A 114 -13.23 5.11 4.55
C SER A 114 -12.48 5.32 3.23
N HIS A 115 -11.18 5.06 3.19
CA HIS A 115 -10.39 5.15 1.96
C HIS A 115 -10.74 4.07 0.94
N ILE A 116 -10.94 2.82 1.38
CA ILE A 116 -11.34 1.72 0.50
C ILE A 116 -12.71 2.02 -0.12
N GLU A 117 -13.67 2.44 0.70
CA GLU A 117 -15.04 2.78 0.26
C GLU A 117 -15.04 3.99 -0.69
N GLY A 118 -14.27 5.04 -0.36
CA GLY A 118 -14.13 6.22 -1.21
C GLY A 118 -13.41 5.95 -2.53
N SER A 119 -12.63 4.87 -2.63
CA SER A 119 -11.88 4.48 -3.82
C SER A 119 -12.54 3.34 -4.60
N ALA A 120 -13.68 2.82 -4.15
CA ALA A 120 -14.33 1.65 -4.73
C ALA A 120 -14.69 1.82 -6.22
N THR A 121 -15.04 3.04 -6.64
CA THR A 121 -15.34 3.35 -8.04
C THR A 121 -14.11 3.57 -8.90
N ALA A 122 -12.96 3.83 -8.27
CA ALA A 122 -11.69 4.04 -8.96
C ALA A 122 -10.96 2.72 -9.19
N LEU A 123 -11.01 1.77 -8.26
CA LEU A 123 -10.26 0.51 -8.32
C LEU A 123 -10.94 -0.54 -9.20
N ASP A 124 -10.14 -1.43 -9.81
CA ASP A 124 -10.67 -2.65 -10.39
C ASP A 124 -11.16 -3.62 -9.30
N SER A 125 -12.03 -4.56 -9.67
CA SER A 125 -12.69 -5.45 -8.72
C SER A 125 -11.72 -6.37 -7.96
N ASP A 126 -10.65 -6.85 -8.60
CA ASP A 126 -9.68 -7.76 -7.97
C ASP A 126 -8.86 -7.02 -6.92
N THR A 127 -8.39 -5.82 -7.26
CA THR A 127 -7.67 -4.95 -6.33
C THR A 127 -8.54 -4.54 -5.15
N HIS A 128 -9.78 -4.13 -5.40
CA HIS A 128 -10.70 -3.80 -4.33
C HIS A 128 -10.96 -4.99 -3.39
N GLU A 129 -11.07 -6.22 -3.91
CA GLU A 129 -11.21 -7.41 -3.08
C GLU A 129 -9.97 -7.66 -2.21
N LYS A 130 -8.76 -7.53 -2.79
CA LYS A 130 -7.49 -7.62 -2.03
C LYS A 130 -7.45 -6.61 -0.88
N TYR A 131 -7.89 -5.38 -1.13
CA TYR A 131 -7.92 -4.33 -0.11
C TYR A 131 -8.89 -4.67 1.02
N ARG A 132 -10.10 -5.12 0.68
CA ARG A 132 -11.09 -5.58 1.67
C ARG A 132 -10.61 -6.82 2.41
N ARG A 133 -9.77 -7.66 1.82
CA ARG A 133 -9.19 -8.83 2.50
C ARG A 133 -8.19 -8.39 3.56
N VAL A 134 -7.27 -7.49 3.22
CA VAL A 134 -6.32 -6.90 4.17
C VAL A 134 -7.05 -6.21 5.33
N GLU A 135 -8.03 -5.35 5.02
CA GLU A 135 -8.83 -4.66 6.04
C GLU A 135 -9.52 -5.63 7.00
N ARG A 136 -10.18 -6.68 6.48
CA ARG A 136 -10.84 -7.69 7.31
C ARG A 136 -9.86 -8.43 8.22
N ARG A 137 -8.69 -8.81 7.71
CA ARG A 137 -7.64 -9.49 8.48
C ARG A 137 -7.13 -8.60 9.61
N LEU A 138 -6.82 -7.34 9.32
CA LEU A 138 -6.38 -6.37 10.33
C LEU A 138 -7.46 -6.08 11.36
N SER A 139 -8.71 -5.90 10.93
CA SER A 139 -9.85 -5.73 11.83
C SER A 139 -10.01 -6.92 12.78
N TRP A 140 -9.85 -8.14 12.27
CA TRP A 140 -9.94 -9.34 13.09
C TRP A 140 -8.79 -9.39 14.11
N CYS A 141 -7.55 -9.11 13.71
CA CYS A 141 -6.42 -9.03 14.63
C CYS A 141 -6.64 -8.01 15.76
N ILE A 142 -7.15 -6.81 15.43
CA ILE A 142 -7.46 -5.79 16.44
C ILE A 142 -8.54 -6.28 17.40
N ALA A 143 -9.59 -6.94 16.89
CA ALA A 143 -10.66 -7.49 17.74
C ALA A 143 -10.14 -8.57 18.71
N GLN A 144 -9.19 -9.42 18.30
CA GLN A 144 -8.54 -10.39 19.19
C GLN A 144 -7.67 -9.75 20.28
N MET A 145 -7.34 -8.46 20.13
CA MET A 145 -6.46 -7.70 21.01
C MET A 145 -7.12 -6.46 21.62
N GLN A 146 -8.44 -6.47 21.69
CA GLN A 146 -9.18 -5.34 22.28
C GLN A 146 -9.00 -5.26 23.79
N ASP A 147 -8.97 -6.41 24.46
CA ASP A 147 -8.87 -6.49 25.91
C ASP A 147 -7.41 -6.41 26.38
N VAL A 148 -7.21 -5.72 27.50
CA VAL A 148 -5.90 -5.62 28.14
C VAL A 148 -5.50 -7.02 28.64
N PRO A 149 -4.37 -7.58 28.18
CA PRO A 149 -3.93 -8.89 28.62
C PRO A 149 -3.54 -8.86 30.11
N THR A 150 -3.95 -9.87 30.87
CA THR A 150 -3.54 -10.05 32.28
C THR A 150 -2.21 -10.80 32.42
N SER A 151 -1.80 -11.51 31.37
CA SER A 151 -0.54 -12.25 31.27
C SER A 151 -0.04 -12.22 29.83
N PRO A 152 1.27 -12.45 29.59
CA PRO A 152 1.80 -12.59 28.23
C PRO A 152 1.05 -13.67 27.45
N ASP A 153 0.79 -13.39 26.19
CA ASP A 153 0.04 -14.27 25.30
C ASP A 153 0.70 -14.33 23.92
N TYR A 154 1.34 -15.46 23.65
CA TYR A 154 2.04 -15.70 22.40
C TYR A 154 1.09 -16.34 21.39
N GLN A 155 0.44 -15.50 20.58
CA GLN A 155 -0.53 -15.96 19.59
C GLN A 155 0.14 -16.38 18.27
N ARG A 156 0.73 -17.57 18.22
CA ARG A 156 1.47 -18.07 17.04
C ARG A 156 0.66 -17.98 15.73
N ASN A 157 -0.63 -18.28 15.80
CA ASN A 157 -1.54 -18.24 14.65
C ASN A 157 -1.70 -16.84 14.04
N LEU A 158 -1.46 -15.77 14.82
CA LEU A 158 -1.50 -14.41 14.29
C LEU A 158 -0.29 -14.11 13.40
N TYR A 159 0.88 -14.70 13.64
CA TYR A 159 2.07 -14.39 12.86
C TYR A 159 1.96 -14.84 11.41
N THR A 160 1.45 -16.04 11.14
CA THR A 160 1.23 -16.51 9.76
C THR A 160 0.24 -15.61 9.04
N LEU A 161 -0.89 -15.27 9.68
CA LEU A 161 -1.87 -14.35 9.10
C LEU A 161 -1.25 -12.98 8.81
N LEU A 162 -0.40 -12.48 9.70
CA LEU A 162 0.26 -11.20 9.56
C LEU A 162 1.37 -11.22 8.51
N SER A 163 2.13 -12.31 8.38
CA SER A 163 3.11 -12.45 7.30
C SER A 163 2.43 -12.41 5.94
N GLU A 164 1.38 -13.22 5.73
CA GLU A 164 0.60 -13.19 4.50
C GLU A 164 0.01 -11.80 4.22
N THR A 165 -0.48 -11.13 5.26
CA THR A 165 -1.04 -9.77 5.13
C THR A 165 0.05 -8.75 4.81
N ALA A 166 1.22 -8.87 5.41
CA ALA A 166 2.38 -8.01 5.16
C ALA A 166 2.87 -8.18 3.72
N THR A 167 2.96 -9.39 3.19
CA THR A 167 3.32 -9.65 1.80
C THR A 167 2.40 -8.91 0.83
N VAL A 168 1.09 -8.95 1.05
CA VAL A 168 0.13 -8.20 0.22
C VAL A 168 0.37 -6.70 0.31
N ILE A 169 0.56 -6.14 1.51
CA ILE A 169 0.83 -4.70 1.69
C ILE A 169 2.16 -4.31 1.04
N PHE A 170 3.18 -5.15 1.18
CA PHE A 170 4.52 -4.94 0.65
C PHE A 170 4.51 -4.91 -0.89
N ASP A 171 3.83 -5.85 -1.53
CA ASP A 171 3.67 -5.88 -2.99
C ASP A 171 3.01 -4.59 -3.51
N LEU A 172 1.99 -4.10 -2.79
CA LEU A 172 1.32 -2.84 -3.12
C LEU A 172 2.25 -1.62 -2.95
N LEU A 173 3.09 -1.61 -1.92
CA LEU A 173 4.09 -0.56 -1.71
C LEU A 173 5.16 -0.54 -2.82
N LEU A 174 5.59 -1.71 -3.30
CA LEU A 174 6.59 -1.80 -4.36
C LEU A 174 6.03 -1.40 -5.73
N GLN A 175 4.75 -1.69 -6.01
CA GLN A 175 4.09 -1.26 -7.24
C GLN A 175 3.90 0.26 -7.30
N ALA A 176 3.72 0.90 -6.14
CA ALA A 176 3.33 2.29 -6.05
C ALA A 176 4.47 3.29 -6.34
N ASP A 177 5.71 3.05 -5.87
CA ASP A 177 6.84 3.97 -6.06
C ASP A 177 8.21 3.32 -5.72
N GLY A 178 9.26 3.64 -6.49
CA GLY A 178 10.65 3.23 -6.20
C GLY A 178 11.22 3.83 -4.92
N LYS A 179 10.60 4.89 -4.36
CA LYS A 179 11.01 5.48 -3.07
C LYS A 179 10.91 4.48 -1.91
N ASN A 180 9.97 3.54 -1.95
CA ASN A 180 9.81 2.53 -0.90
C ASN A 180 10.96 1.51 -0.88
N GLN A 181 11.66 1.34 -2.01
CA GLN A 181 12.85 0.50 -2.10
C GLN A 181 14.00 1.05 -1.23
N ALA A 182 14.14 2.38 -1.16
CA ALA A 182 15.14 3.01 -0.31
C ALA A 182 14.88 2.71 1.18
N PHE A 183 13.62 2.82 1.62
CA PHE A 183 13.24 2.45 3.00
C PHE A 183 13.49 0.97 3.29
N LEU A 184 13.25 0.08 2.34
CA LEU A 184 13.56 -1.35 2.49
C LEU A 184 15.07 -1.60 2.69
N VAL A 185 15.94 -0.91 1.95
CA VAL A 185 17.40 -1.02 2.11
C VAL A 185 17.83 -0.56 3.50
N ILE A 186 17.31 0.58 3.96
CA ILE A 186 17.60 1.10 5.30
C ILE A 186 17.07 0.12 6.37
N ALA A 187 15.85 -0.40 6.20
CA ALA A 187 15.25 -1.36 7.13
C ALA A 187 16.08 -2.63 7.26
N ARG A 188 16.55 -3.21 6.14
CA ARG A 188 17.44 -4.38 6.14
C ARG A 188 18.73 -4.12 6.91
N SER A 189 19.35 -2.96 6.70
CA SER A 189 20.55 -2.55 7.43
C SER A 189 20.29 -2.44 8.93
N CYS A 190 19.17 -1.81 9.33
CA CYS A 190 18.79 -1.64 10.73
C CYS A 190 18.50 -2.98 11.42
N VAL A 191 17.76 -3.88 10.77
CA VAL A 191 17.48 -5.24 11.29
C VAL A 191 18.77 -6.03 11.46
N SER A 192 19.67 -6.00 10.48
CA SER A 192 20.97 -6.68 10.55
C SER A 192 21.85 -6.15 11.70
N LYS A 193 21.94 -4.82 11.85
CA LYS A 193 22.66 -4.17 12.96
C LYS A 193 22.04 -4.52 14.32
N ALA A 194 20.71 -4.49 14.43
CA ALA A 194 20.01 -4.86 15.67
C ALA A 194 20.33 -6.30 16.08
N SER A 195 20.33 -7.23 15.12
CA SER A 195 20.70 -8.63 15.37
C SER A 195 22.16 -8.80 15.79
N SER A 196 23.10 -8.02 15.24
CA SER A 196 24.53 -8.15 15.57
C SER A 196 24.93 -7.50 16.90
N MET A 197 24.15 -6.54 17.39
CA MET A 197 24.39 -5.88 18.68
C MET A 197 24.01 -6.75 19.89
N ARG A 198 23.40 -7.92 19.66
CA ARG A 198 22.89 -8.76 20.75
C ARG A 198 23.96 -9.61 21.43
N ARG A 199 23.88 -9.66 22.76
CA ARG A 199 24.58 -10.64 23.63
C ARG A 199 23.70 -11.90 23.78
N GLU A 200 24.33 -13.05 23.95
CA GLU A 200 23.68 -14.38 24.02
C GLU A 200 22.64 -14.53 25.16
N ASP A 201 22.59 -13.62 26.14
CA ASP A 201 21.75 -13.70 27.35
C ASP A 201 20.32 -13.13 27.22
N ALA A 202 19.85 -12.76 26.03
CA ALA A 202 18.54 -12.12 25.87
C ALA A 202 17.37 -13.10 26.10
N LYS A 203 16.66 -12.97 27.23
CA LYS A 203 15.48 -13.77 27.63
C LYS A 203 14.21 -13.54 26.79
N GLN A 204 14.18 -12.58 25.89
CA GLN A 204 13.06 -12.42 24.95
C GLN A 204 13.23 -13.43 23.81
N VAL A 205 12.13 -13.99 23.32
CA VAL A 205 12.11 -14.99 22.23
C VAL A 205 11.22 -14.46 21.11
N GLY A 206 11.64 -14.64 19.86
CA GLY A 206 10.85 -14.32 18.65
C GLY A 206 11.10 -12.93 18.05
N ILE A 207 10.29 -12.60 17.04
CA ILE A 207 10.40 -11.44 16.14
C ILE A 207 10.57 -10.08 16.82
N PHE A 208 10.09 -9.95 18.06
CA PHE A 208 10.05 -8.68 18.79
C PHE A 208 11.38 -8.26 19.40
N LEU A 209 12.33 -9.18 19.49
CA LEU A 209 13.66 -8.92 20.02
C LEU A 209 14.41 -7.84 19.24
N ASP A 210 14.48 -7.99 17.92
CA ASP A 210 15.19 -7.03 17.05
C ASP A 210 14.38 -5.78 16.78
N ARG A 211 13.05 -5.86 16.97
CA ARG A 211 12.12 -4.83 16.51
C ARG A 211 12.41 -3.46 17.12
N SER A 212 12.52 -3.39 18.45
CA SER A 212 12.72 -2.11 19.14
C SER A 212 14.05 -1.45 18.77
N ASP A 213 15.12 -2.24 18.69
CA ASP A 213 16.45 -1.75 18.34
C ASP A 213 16.51 -1.34 16.86
N ALA A 214 15.93 -2.14 15.96
CA ALA A 214 15.84 -1.82 14.54
C ALA A 214 15.03 -0.53 14.30
N GLN A 215 13.90 -0.34 15.00
CA GLN A 215 13.11 0.89 14.91
C GLN A 215 13.88 2.10 15.45
N THR A 216 14.63 1.93 16.54
CA THR A 216 15.48 3.00 17.10
C THR A 216 16.61 3.38 16.14
N LEU A 217 17.23 2.40 15.49
CA LEU A 217 18.26 2.63 14.47
C LEU A 217 17.66 3.32 13.24
N MET A 218 16.50 2.87 12.77
CA MET A 218 15.79 3.47 11.64
C MET A 218 15.46 4.94 11.90
N LEU A 219 14.99 5.27 13.10
CA LEU A 219 14.74 6.66 13.48
C LEU A 219 16.00 7.51 13.35
N LYS A 220 17.14 7.03 13.85
CA LYS A 220 18.44 7.73 13.77
C LYS A 220 18.89 7.97 12.33
N GLU A 221 18.74 6.97 11.46
CA GLU A 221 19.12 7.07 10.05
C GLU A 221 18.19 8.04 9.28
N LEU A 222 16.92 8.16 9.68
CA LEU A 222 15.93 9.03 9.03
C LEU A 222 15.82 10.45 9.63
N VAL A 223 16.51 10.77 10.73
CA VAL A 223 16.55 12.13 11.33
C VAL A 223 16.94 13.23 10.33
N PRO A 224 17.87 13.04 9.37
CA PRO A 224 18.27 14.11 8.46
C PRO A 224 17.14 14.57 7.52
N GLU A 225 16.17 13.69 7.23
CA GLU A 225 15.13 13.92 6.22
C GLU A 225 13.75 14.25 6.84
N ARG A 226 13.59 14.10 8.16
CA ARG A 226 12.29 14.18 8.86
C ARG A 226 12.42 14.82 10.25
N ARG A 227 11.29 15.17 10.86
CA ARG A 227 11.27 15.76 12.21
C ARG A 227 11.91 14.79 13.21
N PRO A 228 12.89 15.23 14.03
CA PRO A 228 13.52 14.36 15.00
C PRO A 228 12.50 13.92 16.05
N ILE A 229 12.19 12.63 16.08
CA ILE A 229 11.40 12.00 17.14
C ILE A 229 12.27 10.97 17.87
N SER A 230 12.14 10.93 19.21
CA SER A 230 12.94 10.04 20.06
C SER A 230 12.35 8.65 20.20
N SER A 231 11.07 8.46 19.85
CA SER A 231 10.41 7.16 19.86
C SER A 231 9.16 7.15 18.99
N ILE A 232 8.69 5.93 18.66
CA ILE A 232 7.41 5.70 17.96
C ILE A 232 6.20 6.36 18.65
N VAL A 233 6.29 6.64 19.96
CA VAL A 233 5.22 7.31 20.72
C VAL A 233 5.04 8.77 20.32
N GLN A 234 6.09 9.38 19.76
CA GLN A 234 6.07 10.77 19.30
C GLN A 234 5.69 10.89 17.82
N ASP A 235 5.49 9.78 17.12
CA ASP A 235 5.05 9.75 15.71
C ASP A 235 3.53 9.93 15.61
N VAL A 236 3.03 11.10 16.03
CA VAL A 236 1.59 11.40 16.05
C VAL A 236 1.01 11.44 14.63
N ASP A 237 1.79 11.92 13.66
CA ASP A 237 1.38 12.04 12.25
C ASP A 237 1.56 10.74 11.45
N CYS A 238 2.03 9.67 12.10
CA CYS A 238 2.31 8.36 11.49
C CYS A 238 3.25 8.44 10.29
N ASP A 239 4.18 9.39 10.33
CA ASP A 239 5.11 9.67 9.26
C ASP A 239 6.05 8.47 9.03
N TYR A 240 6.34 7.69 10.06
CA TYR A 240 7.26 6.56 10.01
C TYR A 240 6.56 5.20 9.87
N SER A 241 5.24 5.19 9.62
CA SER A 241 4.45 3.96 9.41
C SER A 241 5.04 3.03 8.34
N ILE A 242 5.40 3.54 7.17
CA ILE A 242 6.02 2.74 6.09
C ILE A 242 7.41 2.21 6.50
N PRO A 243 8.36 3.04 6.99
CA PRO A 243 9.62 2.55 7.53
C PRO A 243 9.49 1.47 8.60
N TYR A 244 8.56 1.64 9.56
CA TYR A 244 8.32 0.64 10.60
C TYR A 244 7.69 -0.63 10.04
N PHE A 245 6.75 -0.50 9.10
CA PHE A 245 6.18 -1.63 8.39
C PHE A 245 7.27 -2.44 7.67
N MET A 246 8.25 -1.81 7.03
CA MET A 246 9.34 -2.53 6.36
C MET A 246 10.18 -3.36 7.34
N ILE A 247 10.41 -2.85 8.55
CA ILE A 247 11.06 -3.63 9.62
C ILE A 247 10.17 -4.81 10.02
N ASP A 248 8.90 -4.55 10.29
CA ASP A 248 7.96 -5.57 10.75
C ASP A 248 7.78 -6.69 9.71
N TYR A 249 7.71 -6.34 8.41
CA TYR A 249 7.70 -7.28 7.29
C TYR A 249 8.96 -8.17 7.27
N LEU A 250 10.16 -7.58 7.33
CA LEU A 250 11.41 -8.34 7.29
C LEU A 250 11.55 -9.30 8.47
N LEU A 251 11.09 -8.90 9.65
CA LEU A 251 11.13 -9.72 10.85
C LEU A 251 10.15 -10.89 10.78
N LEU A 252 8.95 -10.69 10.22
CA LEU A 252 7.96 -11.75 10.02
C LEU A 252 8.44 -12.76 8.97
N THR A 253 8.97 -12.31 7.83
CA THR A 253 9.47 -13.22 6.79
C THR A 253 10.65 -14.06 7.29
N ARG A 254 11.51 -13.49 8.13
CA ARG A 254 12.65 -14.21 8.73
C ARG A 254 12.20 -15.32 9.68
N GLU A 255 11.11 -15.11 10.40
CA GLU A 255 10.57 -16.11 11.34
C GLU A 255 9.91 -17.28 10.62
N GLU A 256 9.28 -17.06 9.46
CA GLU A 256 8.74 -18.13 8.62
C GLU A 256 9.85 -19.02 8.03
N ASP A 257 11.00 -18.42 7.69
CA ASP A 257 12.17 -19.13 7.17
C ASP A 257 12.98 -19.85 8.26
N ALA A 258 12.72 -19.58 9.54
CA ALA A 258 13.41 -20.24 10.64
C ALA A 258 12.85 -21.68 10.83
N PRO A 259 13.71 -22.72 10.86
CA PRO A 259 13.25 -24.08 11.06
C PRO A 259 12.52 -24.18 12.40
N SER A 260 11.32 -24.75 12.37
CA SER A 260 10.51 -25.03 13.56
C SER A 260 11.25 -26.03 14.44
N SER A 261 11.95 -25.52 15.45
CA SER A 261 12.60 -26.30 16.50
C SER A 261 11.64 -26.72 17.60
#